data_AF-A0A9W8E218-F1
#
_entry.id   AF-A0A9W8E218-F1
#
_cell.length_a   1.000
_cell.length_b   1.000
_cell.length_c   1.000
_cell.angle_alpha   90.00
_cell.angle_beta   90.00
_cell.angle_gamma   90.00
#
_symmetry.space_group_name_H-M   'P 1'
#
loop_
_entity.id
_entity.type
_entity.pdbx_description
1 polymer ?
#
loop_
_entity_poly.entity_id
_entity_poly.type
_entity_poly.pdbx_seq_one_letter_code
_entity_poly.pdbx_strand_id
1 'polypeptide(L)'
;MSAVAPERTDHDFDRVRKYIYLPILVVYTTFHLATTFFYYHRVLRQSKQPRYIAIINHLAALALCITICASNAFRFRFACSINLWAYYLFTLVWWITFLARTARLSYLGEVSRAKLYVTRVPFDHEELDPAHLDTVPRGTGPAGSVWPLSCLGRRLSWSRLHSLFSEASLLRITAATTLVVLVYCTVTQLVASELHSVSPGRSCGLALVFLPLYVAVAFLLVIVCPLILFLLTPLRDAYGLKREVMITTVVALIAFPLFFLVDAVLVDYVQYAGGSVYLFAGFCVIHVSTVVVPLLRTWRHPLPRYIGGHQHNQTIPLHLIGSDPCSSVETLGSNTPSSLSPALSKSASPIPSAPSLHARSASASHGFHWEDFCRTVGNTAEFSRLKHWASLSFSSELVAFLEDYQRLKKRVCPALAATAAAEATAANLARTNLQWDPTVIDETKSGRFVRDQYRSVDLTNPETALTTSAPMYQTVATAASLDPWGHDAQLMEHPSPAYMSILGTMRPVRSTSDGGRTRSPEPLLANPQMQQQFPLGCEVMVRNFYRRYILPNSDMALNLSHQMQTTITAEMAKDTLHLSIFDSAHHEVLILLYQNVFPKYWHREWRAGYST
;
A
#
# COMPACT_ATOMS: atom_id res chain seq x y z
N MET A 1 -42.79 -65.43 15.53
CA MET A 1 -41.47 -65.68 14.92
C MET A 1 -41.20 -64.52 13.97
N SER A 2 -40.59 -63.44 14.48
CA SER A 2 -40.16 -62.32 13.65
C SER A 2 -38.86 -62.73 12.96
N ALA A 3 -38.87 -62.77 11.63
CA ALA A 3 -37.69 -63.09 10.84
C ALA A 3 -36.58 -62.08 11.18
N VAL A 4 -35.52 -62.57 11.84
CA VAL A 4 -34.29 -61.82 12.07
C VAL A 4 -33.69 -61.55 10.68
N ALA A 5 -33.81 -60.32 10.21
CA ALA A 5 -33.20 -59.90 8.96
C ALA A 5 -31.68 -60.17 9.02
N PRO A 6 -31.08 -60.72 7.96
CA PRO A 6 -29.68 -61.14 7.99
C PRO A 6 -28.77 -59.94 8.26
N GLU A 7 -27.93 -60.07 9.30
CA GLU A 7 -26.92 -59.14 9.82
C GLU A 7 -25.75 -58.85 8.84
N ARG A 8 -26.01 -58.88 7.53
CA ARG A 8 -24.99 -59.00 6.47
C ARG A 8 -24.67 -57.69 5.73
N THR A 9 -24.84 -56.52 6.33
CA THR A 9 -24.65 -55.26 5.58
C THR A 9 -23.51 -54.37 6.07
N ASP A 10 -23.12 -54.41 7.34
CA ASP A 10 -22.23 -53.35 7.89
C ASP A 10 -20.75 -53.52 7.49
N HIS A 11 -20.29 -54.76 7.31
CA HIS A 11 -18.89 -55.04 6.99
C HIS A 11 -18.48 -54.60 5.58
N ASP A 12 -19.40 -54.68 4.60
CA ASP A 12 -19.11 -54.32 3.22
C ASP A 12 -19.07 -52.79 3.05
N PHE A 13 -19.96 -52.05 3.73
CA PHE A 13 -19.94 -50.58 3.72
C PHE A 13 -18.64 -50.01 4.30
N ASP A 14 -18.14 -50.60 5.39
CA ASP A 14 -16.87 -50.19 5.99
C ASP A 14 -15.67 -50.35 5.04
N ARG A 15 -15.68 -51.41 4.21
CA ARG A 15 -14.64 -51.60 3.19
C ARG A 15 -14.73 -50.52 2.14
N VAL A 16 -15.93 -50.26 1.61
CA VAL A 16 -16.17 -49.23 0.58
C VAL A 16 -15.71 -47.85 1.08
N ARG A 17 -16.05 -47.46 2.32
CA ARG A 17 -15.61 -46.18 2.89
C ARG A 17 -14.10 -46.05 2.94
N LYS A 18 -13.39 -47.10 3.38
CA LYS A 18 -11.92 -47.09 3.41
C LYS A 18 -11.32 -46.92 2.01
N TYR A 19 -11.85 -47.64 1.03
CA TYR A 19 -11.38 -47.55 -0.36
C TYR A 19 -11.66 -46.18 -1.00
N ILE A 20 -12.64 -45.41 -0.52
CA ILE A 20 -12.93 -44.07 -1.03
C ILE A 20 -12.14 -43.00 -0.26
N TYR A 21 -12.24 -42.98 1.06
CA TYR A 21 -11.71 -41.88 1.87
C TYR A 21 -10.18 -41.94 2.04
N LEU A 22 -9.54 -43.12 2.04
CA LEU A 22 -8.08 -43.21 2.16
C LEU A 22 -7.36 -42.65 0.92
N PRO A 23 -7.75 -42.99 -0.32
CA PRO A 23 -7.16 -42.34 -1.49
C PRO A 23 -7.41 -40.84 -1.54
N ILE A 24 -8.63 -40.38 -1.22
CA ILE A 24 -8.94 -38.94 -1.15
C ILE A 24 -8.02 -38.25 -0.14
N LEU A 25 -7.85 -38.85 1.05
CA LEU A 25 -6.97 -38.35 2.09
C LEU A 25 -5.52 -38.19 1.60
N VAL A 26 -4.96 -39.24 0.98
CA VAL A 26 -3.57 -39.22 0.48
C VAL A 26 -3.41 -38.17 -0.61
N VAL A 27 -4.27 -38.20 -1.64
CA VAL A 27 -4.21 -37.28 -2.78
C VAL A 27 -4.37 -35.83 -2.31
N TYR A 28 -5.37 -35.54 -1.47
CA TYR A 28 -5.61 -34.19 -0.97
C TYR A 28 -4.48 -33.70 -0.08
N THR A 29 -3.94 -34.54 0.80
CA THR A 29 -2.83 -34.16 1.68
C THR A 29 -1.59 -33.80 0.88
N THR A 30 -1.22 -34.64 -0.10
CA THR A 30 -0.09 -34.35 -1.00
C THR A 30 -0.31 -33.07 -1.80
N PHE A 31 -1.51 -32.90 -2.38
CA PHE A 31 -1.88 -31.69 -3.10
C PHE A 31 -1.79 -30.44 -2.23
N HIS A 32 -2.33 -30.50 -1.01
CA HIS A 32 -2.37 -29.38 -0.08
C HIS A 32 -0.96 -28.99 0.38
N LEU A 33 -0.12 -29.95 0.77
CA LEU A 33 1.26 -29.69 1.17
C LEU A 33 2.09 -29.12 0.02
N ALA A 34 2.01 -29.70 -1.17
CA ALA A 34 2.75 -29.22 -2.34
C ALA A 34 2.36 -27.79 -2.72
N THR A 35 1.06 -27.51 -2.83
CA THR A 35 0.58 -26.16 -3.20
C THR A 35 0.88 -25.13 -2.12
N THR A 36 0.76 -25.48 -0.83
CA THR A 36 1.14 -24.59 0.29
C THR A 36 2.64 -24.29 0.29
N PHE A 37 3.47 -25.30 0.03
CA PHE A 37 4.92 -25.13 -0.08
C PHE A 37 5.29 -24.18 -1.23
N PHE A 38 4.73 -24.38 -2.41
CA PHE A 38 4.97 -23.48 -3.55
C PHE A 38 4.45 -22.07 -3.31
N TYR A 39 3.27 -21.94 -2.70
CA TYR A 39 2.71 -20.65 -2.30
C TYR A 39 3.62 -19.91 -1.31
N TYR A 40 4.18 -20.63 -0.33
CA TYR A 40 5.12 -20.06 0.63
C TYR A 40 6.38 -19.52 -0.05
N HIS A 41 7.01 -20.35 -0.89
CA HIS A 41 8.28 -19.99 -1.52
C HIS A 41 8.15 -18.89 -2.56
N ARG A 42 7.05 -18.85 -3.33
CA ARG A 42 6.86 -17.88 -4.40
C ARG A 42 6.11 -16.63 -3.98
N VAL A 43 4.99 -16.77 -3.29
CA VAL A 43 4.07 -15.66 -3.04
C VAL A 43 4.36 -15.02 -1.69
N LEU A 44 4.38 -15.80 -0.61
CA LEU A 44 4.51 -15.24 0.75
C LEU A 44 5.86 -14.55 0.98
N ARG A 45 6.94 -15.05 0.37
CA ARG A 45 8.27 -14.43 0.50
C ARG A 45 8.32 -12.99 -0.01
N GLN A 46 7.47 -12.63 -0.98
CA GLN A 46 7.44 -11.31 -1.59
C GLN A 46 6.30 -10.44 -1.06
N SER A 47 5.27 -11.03 -0.46
CA SER A 47 4.13 -10.30 0.07
C SER A 47 4.39 -9.71 1.47
N LYS A 48 3.77 -8.57 1.77
CA LYS A 48 3.67 -7.99 3.13
C LYS A 48 2.63 -8.71 4.03
N GLN A 49 2.10 -9.85 3.59
CA GLN A 49 1.09 -10.61 4.34
C GLN A 49 1.69 -11.32 5.57
N PRO A 50 0.92 -11.52 6.65
CA PRO A 50 1.36 -12.31 7.80
C PRO A 50 1.64 -13.75 7.38
N ARG A 51 2.92 -14.12 7.34
CA ARG A 51 3.37 -15.40 6.76
C ARG A 51 3.01 -16.55 7.69
N TYR A 52 3.35 -16.44 8.96
CA TYR A 52 3.24 -17.53 9.91
C TYR A 52 1.78 -17.83 10.26
N ILE A 53 0.95 -16.79 10.43
CA ILE A 53 -0.47 -16.96 10.73
C ILE A 53 -1.21 -17.65 9.58
N ALA A 54 -0.90 -17.29 8.33
CA ALA A 54 -1.49 -17.95 7.17
C ALA A 54 -1.10 -19.43 7.11
N ILE A 55 0.18 -19.76 7.33
CA ILE A 55 0.66 -21.15 7.35
C ILE A 55 -0.02 -21.96 8.45
N ILE A 56 -0.07 -21.44 9.68
CA ILE A 56 -0.73 -22.12 10.81
C ILE A 56 -2.21 -22.36 10.50
N ASN A 57 -2.90 -21.36 9.93
CA ASN A 57 -4.29 -21.50 9.51
C ASN A 57 -4.49 -22.63 8.49
N HIS A 58 -3.60 -22.74 7.49
CA HIS A 58 -3.66 -23.79 6.47
C HIS A 58 -3.30 -25.17 7.02
N LEU A 59 -2.31 -25.26 7.93
CA LEU A 59 -1.95 -26.51 8.59
C LEU A 59 -3.06 -27.02 9.50
N ALA A 60 -3.74 -26.12 10.23
CA ALA A 60 -4.90 -26.47 11.04
C ALA A 60 -6.06 -26.98 10.17
N ALA A 61 -6.35 -26.30 9.05
CA ALA A 61 -7.37 -26.75 8.09
C ALA A 61 -7.02 -28.13 7.48
N LEU A 62 -5.75 -28.36 7.13
CA LEU A 62 -5.30 -29.66 6.64
C LEU A 62 -5.46 -30.75 7.69
N ALA A 63 -5.06 -30.48 8.94
CA ALA A 63 -5.21 -31.42 10.04
C ALA A 63 -6.68 -31.79 10.29
N LEU A 64 -7.61 -30.82 10.22
CA LEU A 64 -9.05 -31.09 10.25
C LEU A 64 -9.49 -31.97 9.09
N CYS A 65 -9.03 -31.69 7.87
CA CYS A 65 -9.38 -32.50 6.70
C CYS A 65 -8.88 -33.95 6.85
N ILE A 66 -7.67 -34.13 7.39
CA ILE A 66 -7.10 -35.45 7.70
C ILE A 66 -7.98 -36.18 8.71
N THR A 67 -8.35 -35.52 9.82
CA THR A 67 -9.23 -36.09 10.83
C THR A 67 -10.60 -36.44 10.26
N ILE A 68 -11.21 -35.56 9.45
CA ILE A 68 -12.52 -35.79 8.83
C ILE A 68 -12.47 -37.00 7.89
N CYS A 69 -11.44 -37.12 7.05
CA CYS A 69 -11.32 -38.26 6.15
C CYS A 69 -11.05 -39.56 6.93
N ALA A 70 -10.17 -39.52 7.94
CA ALA A 70 -9.86 -40.67 8.77
C ALA A 70 -11.07 -41.12 9.60
N SER A 71 -11.83 -40.19 10.18
CA SER A 71 -13.04 -40.51 10.95
C SER A 71 -14.15 -41.06 10.06
N ASN A 72 -14.25 -40.62 8.80
CA ASN A 72 -15.16 -41.23 7.83
C ASN A 72 -14.68 -42.60 7.32
N ALA A 73 -13.38 -42.81 7.17
CA ALA A 73 -12.80 -44.09 6.75
C ALA A 73 -12.93 -45.16 7.84
N PHE A 74 -12.87 -44.77 9.12
CA PHE A 74 -12.85 -45.68 10.27
C PHE A 74 -14.02 -45.45 11.24
N ARG A 75 -15.21 -45.05 10.76
CA ARG A 75 -16.32 -44.55 11.58
C ARG A 75 -16.58 -45.33 12.88
N PHE A 76 -16.63 -46.66 12.84
CA PHE A 76 -16.93 -47.49 14.03
C PHE A 76 -15.72 -47.83 14.91
N ARG A 77 -14.50 -47.55 14.44
CA ARG A 77 -13.23 -47.86 15.12
C ARG A 77 -12.42 -46.62 15.46
N PHE A 78 -12.83 -45.45 14.99
CA PHE A 78 -12.13 -44.21 15.23
C PHE A 78 -12.39 -43.75 16.66
N ALA A 79 -11.33 -43.62 17.46
CA ALA A 79 -11.45 -43.28 18.86
C ALA A 79 -12.11 -41.89 19.03
N CYS A 80 -13.15 -41.81 19.86
CA CYS A 80 -13.85 -40.55 20.13
C CYS A 80 -12.92 -39.49 20.75
N SER A 81 -11.93 -39.92 21.53
CA SER A 81 -10.88 -39.03 22.05
C SER A 81 -10.09 -38.37 20.92
N ILE A 82 -9.68 -39.10 19.89
CA ILE A 82 -8.94 -38.50 18.75
C ILE A 82 -9.81 -37.48 18.02
N ASN A 83 -11.09 -37.79 17.78
CA ASN A 83 -12.03 -36.84 17.19
C ASN A 83 -12.18 -35.59 18.08
N LEU A 84 -12.39 -35.76 19.39
CA LEU A 84 -12.50 -34.67 20.34
C LEU A 84 -11.29 -33.74 20.25
N TRP A 85 -10.10 -34.29 20.44
CA TRP A 85 -8.85 -33.53 20.42
C TRP A 85 -8.64 -32.80 19.10
N ALA A 86 -8.83 -33.49 17.98
CA ALA A 86 -8.63 -32.90 16.67
C ALA A 86 -9.64 -31.78 16.36
N TYR A 87 -10.93 -31.98 16.65
CA TYR A 87 -11.94 -30.95 16.42
C TYR A 87 -11.70 -29.74 17.32
N TYR A 88 -11.41 -29.91 18.61
CA TYR A 88 -11.15 -28.77 19.50
C TYR A 88 -9.86 -28.04 19.12
N LEU A 89 -8.74 -28.75 18.98
CA LEU A 89 -7.45 -28.11 18.70
C LEU A 89 -7.44 -27.44 17.33
N PHE A 90 -7.75 -28.18 16.27
CA PHE A 90 -7.56 -27.66 14.94
C PHE A 90 -8.67 -26.68 14.52
N THR A 91 -9.93 -26.86 14.98
CA THR A 91 -10.99 -25.88 14.68
C THR A 91 -10.76 -24.56 15.41
N LEU A 92 -10.36 -24.60 16.69
CA LEU A 92 -10.10 -23.37 17.44
C LEU A 92 -8.84 -22.66 16.94
N VAL A 93 -7.75 -23.38 16.65
CA VAL A 93 -6.55 -22.78 16.04
C VAL A 93 -6.87 -22.15 14.68
N TRP A 94 -7.60 -22.87 13.82
CA TRP A 94 -8.07 -22.34 12.54
C TRP A 94 -8.92 -21.09 12.74
N TRP A 95 -9.87 -21.12 13.68
CA TRP A 95 -10.74 -19.98 13.94
C TRP A 95 -9.99 -18.76 14.46
N ILE A 96 -9.11 -18.93 15.46
CA ILE A 96 -8.33 -17.83 16.04
C ILE A 96 -7.41 -17.22 15.00
N THR A 97 -6.73 -18.03 14.21
CA THR A 97 -5.85 -17.52 13.14
C THR A 97 -6.65 -16.83 12.03
N PHE A 98 -7.85 -17.31 11.69
CA PHE A 98 -8.78 -16.62 10.81
C PHE A 98 -9.24 -15.26 11.36
N LEU A 99 -9.60 -15.18 12.66
CA LEU A 99 -9.94 -13.91 13.31
C LEU A 99 -8.76 -12.95 13.37
N ALA A 100 -7.57 -13.45 13.70
CA ALA A 100 -6.34 -12.67 13.71
C ALA A 100 -6.04 -12.05 12.34
N ARG A 101 -6.19 -12.83 11.25
CA ARG A 101 -6.07 -12.33 9.87
C ARG A 101 -7.09 -11.23 9.59
N THR A 102 -8.33 -11.44 9.99
CA THR A 102 -9.42 -10.49 9.76
C THR A 102 -9.20 -9.19 10.53
N ALA A 103 -8.86 -9.27 11.81
CA ALA A 103 -8.59 -8.12 12.66
C ALA A 103 -7.38 -7.32 12.14
N ARG A 104 -6.31 -7.99 11.71
CA ARG A 104 -5.16 -7.35 11.08
C ARG A 104 -5.53 -6.65 9.77
N LEU A 105 -6.37 -7.26 8.93
CA LEU A 105 -6.84 -6.62 7.69
C LEU A 105 -7.67 -5.36 7.98
N SER A 106 -8.59 -5.44 8.95
CA SER A 106 -9.37 -4.28 9.38
C SER A 106 -8.47 -3.16 9.93
N TYR A 107 -7.48 -3.53 10.76
CA TYR A 107 -6.50 -2.59 11.29
C TYR A 107 -5.70 -1.89 10.18
N LEU A 108 -5.16 -2.65 9.22
CA LEU A 108 -4.43 -2.08 8.08
C LEU A 108 -5.31 -1.11 7.28
N GLY A 109 -6.63 -1.34 7.25
CA GLY A 109 -7.58 -0.52 6.50
C GLY A 109 -7.73 0.84 7.16
N GLU A 110 -7.85 0.85 8.48
CA GLU A 110 -7.90 2.07 9.28
C GLU A 110 -6.56 2.82 9.27
N VAL A 111 -5.42 2.12 9.35
CA VAL A 111 -4.09 2.74 9.22
C VAL A 111 -3.95 3.44 7.86
N SER A 112 -4.36 2.78 6.78
CA SER A 112 -4.24 3.33 5.42
C SER A 112 -5.13 4.55 5.21
N ARG A 113 -6.30 4.59 5.88
CA ARG A 113 -7.16 5.77 5.92
C ARG A 113 -6.53 6.89 6.74
N ALA A 114 -6.03 6.59 7.94
CA ALA A 114 -5.38 7.54 8.83
C ALA A 114 -4.20 8.24 8.16
N LYS A 115 -3.39 7.50 7.40
CA LYS A 115 -2.23 8.01 6.65
C LYS A 115 -2.58 9.16 5.70
N LEU A 116 -3.79 9.19 5.13
CA LEU A 116 -4.21 10.28 4.24
C LEU A 116 -4.44 11.60 4.95
N TYR A 117 -4.89 11.53 6.20
CA TYR A 117 -5.16 12.73 6.99
C TYR A 117 -3.85 13.37 7.42
N VAL A 118 -2.81 12.55 7.70
CA VAL A 118 -1.48 13.04 8.10
C VAL A 118 -0.74 13.71 6.93
N THR A 119 -0.91 13.28 5.68
CA THR A 119 -0.25 13.92 4.51
C THR A 119 -0.69 15.36 4.26
N ARG A 120 -1.73 15.85 4.95
CA ARG A 120 -2.18 17.23 4.83
C ARG A 120 -1.45 18.21 5.74
N VAL A 121 -0.64 17.73 6.69
CA VAL A 121 0.16 18.62 7.55
C VAL A 121 1.31 19.18 6.70
N PRO A 122 1.40 20.51 6.49
CA PRO A 122 2.47 21.12 5.72
C PRO A 122 3.84 20.82 6.35
N PHE A 123 4.84 20.53 5.52
CA PHE A 123 6.23 20.29 5.94
C PHE A 123 6.92 21.54 6.52
N ASP A 124 6.27 22.70 6.49
CA ASP A 124 6.88 24.00 6.81
C ASP A 124 6.99 24.32 8.29
N HIS A 125 6.32 23.56 9.15
CA HIS A 125 6.40 23.79 10.58
C HIS A 125 7.37 22.80 11.20
N GLU A 126 8.64 23.20 11.20
CA GLU A 126 9.76 22.48 11.82
C GLU A 126 9.66 22.41 13.36
N GLU A 127 8.63 23.02 13.96
CA GLU A 127 8.41 23.04 15.41
C GLU A 127 6.91 23.17 15.73
N LEU A 128 6.10 22.17 15.36
CA LEU A 128 4.74 22.08 15.93
C LEU A 128 4.86 21.71 17.40
N ASP A 129 4.68 22.70 18.26
CA ASP A 129 4.45 22.52 19.68
C ASP A 129 3.36 21.44 19.87
N PRO A 130 3.66 20.30 20.54
CA PRO A 130 2.70 19.22 20.74
C PRO A 130 1.40 19.68 21.43
N ALA A 131 1.43 20.80 22.15
CA ALA A 131 0.23 21.42 22.72
C ALA A 131 -0.80 21.89 21.66
N HIS A 132 -0.35 22.21 20.44
CA HIS A 132 -1.24 22.73 19.40
C HIS A 132 -2.00 21.62 18.66
N LEU A 133 -1.50 20.37 18.68
CA LEU A 133 -2.18 19.23 18.07
C LEU A 133 -3.49 18.86 18.79
N ASP A 134 -3.60 19.15 20.08
CA ASP A 134 -4.82 18.89 20.87
C ASP A 134 -5.93 19.93 20.64
N THR A 135 -5.59 21.10 20.07
CA THR A 135 -6.54 22.21 19.88
C THR A 135 -7.15 22.27 18.48
N VAL A 136 -6.71 21.42 17.54
CA VAL A 136 -7.31 21.37 16.19
C VAL A 136 -8.80 21.04 16.32
N PRO A 137 -9.71 21.97 15.95
CA PRO A 137 -11.13 21.81 16.17
C PRO A 137 -11.61 20.54 15.48
N ARG A 138 -12.30 19.68 16.24
CA ARG A 138 -12.98 18.49 15.74
C ARG A 138 -13.96 18.91 14.65
N GLY A 139 -13.51 18.91 13.40
CA GLY A 139 -14.36 19.19 12.26
C GLY A 139 -15.58 18.28 12.34
N THR A 140 -16.75 18.89 12.35
CA THR A 140 -18.07 18.26 12.23
C THR A 140 -18.18 17.63 10.84
N GLY A 141 -17.40 16.58 10.61
CA GLY A 141 -17.56 15.74 9.44
C GLY A 141 -19.01 15.23 9.38
N PRO A 142 -19.54 14.99 8.17
CA PRO A 142 -20.94 14.64 7.97
C PRO A 142 -21.35 13.52 8.92
N ALA A 143 -22.38 13.79 9.72
CA ALA A 143 -22.79 13.05 10.91
C ALA A 143 -23.24 11.59 10.70
N GLY A 144 -22.98 11.00 9.53
CA GLY A 144 -23.61 9.74 9.08
C GLY A 144 -22.74 8.48 9.13
N SER A 145 -21.45 8.52 9.48
CA SER A 145 -20.64 7.28 9.52
C SER A 145 -19.63 7.22 10.66
N VAL A 146 -20.12 7.30 11.90
CA VAL A 146 -19.29 6.99 13.06
C VAL A 146 -19.13 5.48 13.14
N TRP A 147 -18.06 4.95 12.56
CA TRP A 147 -17.72 3.54 12.69
C TRP A 147 -17.47 3.22 14.18
N PRO A 148 -18.12 2.21 14.77
CA PRO A 148 -18.02 1.92 16.21
C PRO A 148 -16.58 1.62 16.66
N LEU A 149 -15.75 1.06 15.77
CA LEU A 149 -14.33 0.81 16.03
C LEU A 149 -13.49 2.09 16.16
N SER A 150 -13.94 3.21 15.57
CA SER A 150 -13.23 4.50 15.68
C SER A 150 -13.31 5.11 17.09
N CYS A 151 -14.33 4.75 17.88
CA CYS A 151 -14.41 5.12 19.29
C CYS A 151 -13.49 4.26 20.15
N LEU A 152 -13.40 2.96 19.87
CA LEU A 152 -12.49 2.06 20.59
C LEU A 152 -11.01 2.37 20.29
N GLY A 153 -10.69 2.63 19.01
CA GLY A 153 -9.38 3.08 18.58
C GLY A 153 -8.99 4.47 19.08
N ARG A 154 -9.96 5.32 19.44
CA ARG A 154 -9.68 6.60 20.11
C ARG A 154 -9.27 6.45 21.58
N ARG A 155 -9.68 5.37 22.26
CA ARG A 155 -9.32 5.11 23.66
C ARG A 155 -8.02 4.32 23.82
N LEU A 156 -7.66 3.50 22.85
CA LEU A 156 -6.41 2.75 22.86
C LEU A 156 -5.34 3.53 22.11
N SER A 157 -4.17 3.75 22.72
CA SER A 157 -3.06 4.37 22.01
C SER A 157 -2.72 3.54 20.77
N TRP A 158 -2.58 4.20 19.61
CA TRP A 158 -2.25 3.55 18.33
C TRP A 158 -1.05 2.60 18.45
N SER A 159 -0.08 2.95 19.29
CA SER A 159 1.09 2.11 19.62
C SER A 159 0.72 0.75 20.25
N ARG A 160 -0.25 0.72 21.17
CA ARG A 160 -0.74 -0.51 21.80
C ARG A 160 -1.52 -1.35 20.81
N LEU A 161 -2.33 -0.72 19.96
CA LEU A 161 -3.10 -1.45 18.96
C LEU A 161 -2.18 -2.09 17.91
N HIS A 162 -1.16 -1.35 17.47
CA HIS A 162 -0.13 -1.86 16.56
C HIS A 162 0.62 -3.05 17.19
N SER A 163 1.02 -2.95 18.46
CA SER A 163 1.72 -4.04 19.14
C SER A 163 0.83 -5.27 19.36
N LEU A 164 -0.47 -5.08 19.64
CA LEU A 164 -1.46 -6.16 19.75
C LEU A 164 -1.67 -6.89 18.42
N PHE A 165 -1.75 -6.16 17.30
CA PHE A 165 -1.92 -6.73 15.96
C PHE A 165 -0.61 -7.12 15.27
N SER A 166 0.53 -6.98 15.95
CA SER A 166 1.80 -7.51 15.47
C SER A 166 1.74 -9.03 15.34
N GLU A 167 2.47 -9.58 14.37
CA GLU A 167 2.47 -11.02 14.10
C GLU A 167 2.92 -11.82 15.33
N ALA A 168 3.93 -11.34 16.05
CA ALA A 168 4.42 -11.96 17.28
C ALA A 168 3.36 -11.99 18.39
N SER A 169 2.58 -10.91 18.56
CA SER A 169 1.50 -10.87 19.55
C SER A 169 0.36 -11.80 19.17
N LEU A 170 -0.06 -11.82 17.90
CA LEU A 170 -1.09 -12.74 17.42
C LEU A 170 -0.66 -14.22 17.56
N LEU A 171 0.61 -14.53 17.33
CA LEU A 171 1.17 -15.87 17.57
C LEU A 171 1.16 -16.22 19.07
N ARG A 172 1.54 -15.29 19.96
CA ARG A 172 1.47 -15.50 21.41
C ARG A 172 0.05 -15.74 21.90
N ILE A 173 -0.92 -14.96 21.41
CA ILE A 173 -2.35 -15.15 21.71
C ILE A 173 -2.81 -16.54 21.23
N THR A 174 -2.48 -16.90 19.98
CA THR A 174 -2.85 -18.22 19.42
C THR A 174 -2.26 -19.36 20.23
N ALA A 175 -0.99 -19.26 20.63
CA ALA A 175 -0.31 -20.27 21.45
C ALA A 175 -0.94 -20.39 22.85
N ALA A 176 -1.20 -19.25 23.51
CA ALA A 176 -1.84 -19.23 24.82
C ALA A 176 -3.25 -19.83 24.78
N THR A 177 -4.06 -19.50 23.77
CA THR A 177 -5.39 -20.10 23.64
C THR A 177 -5.30 -21.58 23.29
N THR A 178 -4.35 -22.01 22.45
CA THR A 178 -4.12 -23.44 22.15
C THR A 178 -3.78 -24.21 23.43
N LEU A 179 -2.96 -23.63 24.31
CA LEU A 179 -2.64 -24.22 25.61
C LEU A 179 -3.88 -24.40 26.50
N VAL A 180 -4.76 -23.38 26.56
CA VAL A 180 -6.04 -23.49 27.29
C VAL A 180 -6.89 -24.63 26.73
N VAL A 181 -6.96 -24.77 25.40
CA VAL A 181 -7.71 -25.85 24.75
C VAL A 181 -7.09 -27.22 25.05
N LEU A 182 -5.76 -27.33 25.07
CA LEU A 182 -5.06 -28.56 25.46
C LEU A 182 -5.40 -28.98 26.90
N VAL A 183 -5.36 -28.03 27.83
CA VAL A 183 -5.75 -28.28 29.23
C VAL A 183 -7.22 -28.73 29.30
N TYR A 184 -8.12 -28.03 28.60
CA TYR A 184 -9.54 -28.39 28.55
C TYR A 184 -9.75 -29.82 28.00
N CYS A 185 -9.12 -30.17 26.87
CA CYS A 185 -9.22 -31.51 26.28
C CYS A 185 -8.68 -32.58 27.21
N THR A 186 -7.57 -32.30 27.89
CA THR A 186 -6.96 -33.22 28.87
C THR A 186 -7.88 -33.48 30.05
N VAL A 187 -8.40 -32.42 30.69
CA VAL A 187 -9.34 -32.53 31.81
C VAL A 187 -10.60 -33.27 31.39
N THR A 188 -11.14 -32.93 30.22
CA THR A 188 -12.34 -33.55 29.67
C THR A 188 -12.13 -35.04 29.43
N GLN A 189 -10.99 -35.44 28.87
CA GLN A 189 -10.65 -36.84 28.69
C GLN A 189 -10.55 -37.57 30.03
N LEU A 190 -9.87 -36.98 31.02
CA LEU A 190 -9.71 -37.58 32.35
C LEU A 190 -11.04 -37.76 33.09
N VAL A 191 -11.97 -36.82 32.97
CA VAL A 191 -13.27 -36.85 33.67
C VAL A 191 -14.28 -37.76 32.96
N ALA A 192 -14.31 -37.78 31.63
CA ALA A 192 -15.24 -38.59 30.87
C ALA A 192 -14.67 -40.01 30.64
N SER A 193 -15.00 -40.93 31.55
CA SER A 193 -14.66 -42.35 31.43
C SER A 193 -15.15 -42.99 30.11
N GLU A 194 -16.25 -42.48 29.56
CA GLU A 194 -16.79 -42.90 28.26
C GLU A 194 -15.84 -42.66 27.09
N LEU A 195 -14.90 -41.71 27.19
CA LEU A 195 -13.91 -41.43 26.14
C LEU A 195 -12.72 -42.40 26.15
N HIS A 196 -12.50 -43.10 27.26
CA HIS A 196 -11.37 -44.03 27.43
C HIS A 196 -11.65 -45.41 26.84
N SER A 197 -12.90 -45.87 26.90
CA SER A 197 -13.28 -47.18 26.38
C SER A 197 -13.70 -47.06 24.92
N VAL A 198 -12.84 -47.54 24.01
CA VAL A 198 -13.21 -47.76 22.60
C VAL A 198 -14.19 -48.94 22.56
N SER A 199 -15.43 -48.70 22.96
CA SER A 199 -16.49 -49.69 22.75
C SER A 199 -16.77 -49.73 21.24
N PRO A 200 -16.45 -50.84 20.55
CA PRO A 200 -16.69 -50.94 19.12
C PRO A 200 -18.17 -50.74 18.83
N GLY A 201 -18.52 -49.84 17.91
CA GLY A 201 -19.89 -49.67 17.42
C GLY A 201 -20.71 -48.53 18.04
N ARG A 202 -20.24 -47.84 19.09
CA ARG A 202 -20.88 -46.58 19.51
C ARG A 202 -20.35 -45.41 18.69
N SER A 203 -21.22 -44.80 17.90
CA SER A 203 -20.91 -43.51 17.28
C SER A 203 -20.60 -42.50 18.38
N CYS A 204 -19.54 -41.71 18.21
CA CYS A 204 -19.28 -40.51 19.00
C CYS A 204 -20.38 -39.49 18.66
N GLY A 205 -21.58 -39.72 19.21
CA GLY A 205 -22.75 -38.91 18.94
C GLY A 205 -22.59 -37.51 19.50
N LEU A 206 -23.70 -36.78 19.58
CA LEU A 206 -23.82 -35.44 20.16
C LEU A 206 -23.59 -35.48 21.69
N ALA A 207 -22.42 -35.95 22.11
CA ALA A 207 -22.03 -35.99 23.50
C ALA A 207 -21.97 -34.56 24.01
N LEU A 208 -22.46 -34.34 25.23
CA LEU A 208 -22.43 -33.04 25.91
C LEU A 208 -21.01 -32.45 25.97
N VAL A 209 -20.00 -33.30 25.85
CA VAL A 209 -18.59 -32.94 25.75
C VAL A 209 -18.27 -32.04 24.54
N PHE A 210 -19.01 -32.14 23.43
CA PHE A 210 -18.84 -31.26 22.27
C PHE A 210 -19.64 -29.96 22.36
N LEU A 211 -20.48 -29.78 23.39
CA LEU A 211 -21.36 -28.62 23.53
C LEU A 211 -20.58 -27.29 23.49
N PRO A 212 -19.44 -27.11 24.19
CA PRO A 212 -18.67 -25.86 24.09
C PRO A 212 -18.18 -25.55 22.68
N LEU A 213 -17.73 -26.56 21.93
CA LEU A 213 -17.34 -26.40 20.53
C LEU A 213 -18.54 -25.98 19.67
N TYR A 214 -19.71 -26.60 19.86
CA TYR A 214 -20.90 -26.25 19.09
C TYR A 214 -21.41 -24.84 19.40
N VAL A 215 -21.38 -24.42 20.67
CA VAL A 215 -21.69 -23.04 21.07
C VAL A 215 -20.71 -22.05 20.42
N ALA A 216 -19.41 -22.38 20.41
CA ALA A 216 -18.39 -21.55 19.77
C ALA A 216 -18.62 -21.44 18.25
N VAL A 217 -18.94 -22.54 17.56
CA VAL A 217 -19.26 -22.54 16.13
C VAL A 217 -20.55 -21.75 15.85
N ALA A 218 -21.60 -21.92 16.66
CA ALA A 218 -22.83 -21.15 16.53
C ALA A 218 -22.59 -19.64 16.70
N PHE A 219 -21.80 -19.24 17.71
CA PHE A 219 -21.38 -17.86 17.92
C PHE A 219 -20.60 -17.31 16.72
N LEU A 220 -19.67 -18.10 16.17
CA LEU A 220 -18.93 -17.75 14.97
C LEU A 220 -19.87 -17.46 13.81
N LEU A 221 -20.82 -18.35 13.53
CA LEU A 221 -21.70 -18.23 12.37
C LEU A 221 -22.74 -17.12 12.51
N VAL A 222 -23.34 -16.96 13.69
CA VAL A 222 -24.47 -16.04 13.90
C VAL A 222 -24.01 -14.61 14.16
N ILE A 223 -22.89 -14.43 14.86
CA ILE A 223 -22.43 -13.10 15.30
C ILE A 223 -21.18 -12.69 14.53
N VAL A 224 -20.15 -13.53 14.55
CA VAL A 224 -18.82 -13.12 14.07
C VAL A 224 -18.76 -13.04 12.55
N CYS A 225 -19.27 -14.04 11.82
CA CYS A 225 -19.25 -14.04 10.36
C CYS A 225 -20.03 -12.84 9.77
N PRO A 226 -21.28 -12.53 10.18
CA PRO A 226 -21.98 -11.33 9.72
C PRO A 226 -21.24 -10.04 10.06
N LEU A 227 -20.67 -9.95 11.26
CA LEU A 227 -19.86 -8.80 11.65
C LEU A 227 -18.63 -8.64 10.74
N ILE A 228 -17.93 -9.74 10.41
CA ILE A 228 -16.80 -9.71 9.47
C ILE A 228 -17.24 -9.23 8.09
N LEU A 229 -18.34 -9.75 7.56
CA LEU A 229 -18.87 -9.31 6.25
C LEU A 229 -19.19 -7.81 6.29
N PHE A 230 -19.85 -7.32 7.35
CA PHE A 230 -20.15 -5.91 7.52
C PHE A 230 -18.89 -5.04 7.61
N LEU A 231 -17.92 -5.42 8.44
CA LEU A 231 -16.67 -4.68 8.65
C LEU A 231 -15.79 -4.64 7.40
N LEU A 232 -15.75 -5.72 6.62
CA LEU A 232 -14.90 -5.80 5.42
C LEU A 232 -15.56 -5.22 4.17
N THR A 233 -16.89 -5.09 4.13
CA THR A 233 -17.62 -4.50 2.99
C THR A 233 -17.07 -3.14 2.53
N PRO A 234 -16.82 -2.14 3.41
CA PRO A 234 -16.31 -0.83 2.99
C PRO A 234 -14.82 -0.83 2.58
N LEU A 235 -14.06 -1.86 2.96
CA LEU A 235 -12.64 -1.93 2.66
C LEU A 235 -12.45 -2.25 1.17
N ARG A 236 -11.57 -1.52 0.48
CA ARG A 236 -11.11 -1.93 -0.85
C ARG A 236 -9.73 -2.50 -0.65
N ASP A 237 -9.40 -3.54 -1.38
CA ASP A 237 -8.13 -4.21 -1.16
C ASP A 237 -7.41 -4.43 -2.47
N ALA A 238 -6.20 -3.88 -2.58
CA ALA A 238 -5.37 -4.10 -3.74
C ALA A 238 -4.83 -5.54 -3.80
N TYR A 239 -4.58 -6.14 -2.63
CA TYR A 239 -3.81 -7.38 -2.48
C TYR A 239 -4.67 -8.64 -2.52
N GLY A 240 -6.00 -8.51 -2.44
CA GLY A 240 -6.94 -9.64 -2.50
C GLY A 240 -7.16 -10.38 -1.17
N LEU A 241 -6.47 -9.98 -0.10
CA LEU A 241 -6.73 -10.40 1.29
C LEU A 241 -8.22 -10.29 1.69
N LYS A 242 -8.90 -9.17 1.37
CA LYS A 242 -10.33 -9.03 1.61
C LYS A 242 -11.10 -10.13 0.91
N ARG A 243 -10.79 -10.40 -0.36
CA ARG A 243 -11.49 -11.42 -1.14
C ARG A 243 -11.30 -12.80 -0.51
N GLU A 244 -10.08 -13.13 -0.07
CA GLU A 244 -9.77 -14.38 0.62
C GLU A 244 -10.57 -14.54 1.91
N VAL A 245 -10.58 -13.52 2.77
CA VAL A 245 -11.33 -13.55 4.04
C VAL A 245 -12.83 -13.65 3.76
N MET A 246 -13.37 -12.87 2.81
CA MET A 246 -14.79 -12.93 2.43
C MET A 246 -15.20 -14.30 1.90
N ILE A 247 -14.40 -14.92 1.02
CA ILE A 247 -14.67 -16.27 0.51
C ILE A 247 -14.65 -17.26 1.68
N THR A 248 -13.68 -17.17 2.57
CA THR A 248 -13.59 -18.04 3.75
C THR A 248 -14.82 -17.90 4.65
N THR A 249 -15.27 -16.67 4.92
CA THR A 249 -16.47 -16.40 5.71
C THR A 249 -17.73 -16.98 5.05
N VAL A 250 -17.92 -16.76 3.74
CA VAL A 250 -19.10 -17.25 3.01
C VAL A 250 -19.10 -18.78 2.95
N VAL A 251 -17.95 -19.40 2.66
CA VAL A 251 -17.84 -20.86 2.63
C VAL A 251 -18.09 -21.45 4.01
N ALA A 252 -17.61 -20.83 5.09
CA ALA A 252 -17.90 -21.27 6.45
C ALA A 252 -19.40 -21.14 6.79
N LEU A 253 -20.04 -20.03 6.42
CA LEU A 253 -21.48 -19.80 6.60
C LEU A 253 -22.35 -20.82 5.88
N ILE A 254 -21.84 -21.50 4.84
CA ILE A 254 -22.57 -22.54 4.11
C ILE A 254 -22.18 -23.93 4.64
N ALA A 255 -20.88 -24.22 4.76
CA ALA A 255 -20.38 -25.54 5.08
C ALA A 255 -20.74 -26.00 6.50
N PHE A 256 -20.67 -25.11 7.50
CA PHE A 256 -21.01 -25.50 8.88
C PHE A 256 -22.51 -25.76 9.09
N PRO A 257 -23.45 -24.93 8.59
CA PRO A 257 -24.86 -25.29 8.67
C PRO A 257 -25.19 -26.58 7.92
N LEU A 258 -24.60 -26.82 6.74
CA LEU A 258 -24.80 -28.09 6.02
C LEU A 258 -24.28 -29.30 6.79
N PHE A 259 -23.15 -29.15 7.51
CA PHE A 259 -22.64 -30.17 8.41
C PHE A 259 -23.69 -30.60 9.45
N PHE A 260 -24.29 -29.64 10.16
CA PHE A 260 -25.32 -29.94 11.16
C PHE A 260 -26.65 -30.38 10.54
N LEU A 261 -27.07 -29.77 9.44
CA LEU A 261 -28.35 -30.05 8.79
C LEU A 261 -28.39 -31.48 8.24
N VAL A 262 -27.33 -31.93 7.58
CA VAL A 262 -27.27 -33.28 7.01
C VAL A 262 -27.26 -34.33 8.12
N ASP A 263 -26.48 -34.10 9.19
CA ASP A 263 -26.45 -35.03 10.32
C ASP A 263 -27.79 -35.06 11.09
N ALA A 264 -28.57 -33.97 11.08
CA ALA A 264 -29.86 -33.89 11.74
C ALA A 264 -31.03 -34.43 10.90
N VAL A 265 -31.03 -34.18 9.59
CA VAL A 265 -32.20 -34.44 8.71
C VAL A 265 -32.05 -35.74 7.93
N LEU A 266 -30.83 -36.12 7.54
CA LEU A 266 -30.58 -37.21 6.59
C LEU A 266 -29.93 -38.42 7.27
N VAL A 267 -30.58 -38.98 8.29
CA VAL A 267 -30.06 -40.09 9.11
C VAL A 267 -29.62 -41.29 8.26
N ASP A 268 -30.37 -41.64 7.22
CA ASP A 268 -30.01 -42.74 6.31
C ASP A 268 -28.79 -42.40 5.42
N TYR A 269 -28.67 -41.15 5.00
CA TYR A 269 -27.55 -40.69 4.17
C TYR A 269 -26.23 -40.68 4.95
N VAL A 270 -26.29 -40.39 6.25
CA VAL A 270 -25.13 -40.35 7.16
C VAL A 270 -24.39 -41.70 7.20
N GLN A 271 -25.06 -42.81 6.86
CA GLN A 271 -24.43 -44.12 6.70
C GLN A 271 -23.40 -44.14 5.56
N TYR A 272 -23.66 -43.41 4.47
CA TYR A 272 -22.79 -43.32 3.29
C TYR A 272 -21.78 -42.16 3.41
N ALA A 273 -22.27 -40.98 3.73
CA ALA A 273 -21.48 -39.76 3.85
C ALA A 273 -21.99 -38.93 5.03
N GLY A 274 -21.17 -38.81 6.07
CA GLY A 274 -21.50 -37.93 7.20
C GLY A 274 -21.50 -36.46 6.79
N GLY A 275 -22.17 -35.62 7.58
CA GLY A 275 -22.16 -34.16 7.38
C GLY A 275 -20.76 -33.56 7.31
N SER A 276 -19.75 -34.23 7.88
CA SER A 276 -18.35 -33.80 7.84
C SER A 276 -17.75 -33.71 6.43
N VAL A 277 -18.34 -34.37 5.43
CA VAL A 277 -17.96 -34.22 4.02
C VAL A 277 -18.16 -32.78 3.53
N TYR A 278 -19.16 -32.06 4.03
CA TYR A 278 -19.41 -30.66 3.67
C TYR A 278 -18.36 -29.73 4.27
N LEU A 279 -17.86 -30.02 5.48
CA LEU A 279 -16.71 -29.30 6.05
C LEU A 279 -15.45 -29.54 5.23
N PHE A 280 -15.17 -30.80 4.85
CA PHE A 280 -14.04 -31.13 3.98
C PHE A 280 -14.11 -30.38 2.64
N ALA A 281 -15.26 -30.39 1.98
CA ALA A 281 -15.49 -29.66 0.74
C ALA A 281 -15.27 -28.14 0.93
N GLY A 282 -15.79 -27.57 2.03
CA GLY A 282 -15.58 -26.18 2.40
C GLY A 282 -14.09 -25.83 2.54
N PHE A 283 -13.32 -26.64 3.29
CA PHE A 283 -11.89 -26.45 3.43
C PHE A 283 -11.12 -26.60 2.11
N CYS A 284 -11.55 -27.49 1.22
CA CYS A 284 -10.99 -27.58 -0.14
C CYS A 284 -11.20 -26.27 -0.91
N VAL A 285 -12.42 -25.70 -0.89
CA VAL A 285 -12.72 -24.43 -1.57
C VAL A 285 -11.90 -23.28 -0.97
N ILE A 286 -11.77 -23.24 0.36
CA ILE A 286 -10.94 -22.26 1.06
C ILE A 286 -9.48 -22.41 0.61
N HIS A 287 -8.91 -23.61 0.63
CA HIS A 287 -7.53 -23.85 0.19
C HIS A 287 -7.30 -23.45 -1.27
N VAL A 288 -8.19 -23.86 -2.18
CA VAL A 288 -8.10 -23.53 -3.60
C VAL A 288 -8.14 -22.01 -3.82
N SER A 289 -9.09 -21.32 -3.17
CA SER A 289 -9.27 -19.88 -3.35
C SER A 289 -8.16 -19.03 -2.73
N THR A 290 -7.57 -19.47 -1.61
CA THR A 290 -6.60 -18.69 -0.82
C THR A 290 -5.14 -19.06 -1.11
N VAL A 291 -4.86 -20.26 -1.59
CA VAL A 291 -3.49 -20.74 -1.86
C VAL A 291 -3.30 -20.99 -3.35
N VAL A 292 -4.15 -21.83 -3.95
CA VAL A 292 -3.95 -22.32 -5.33
C VAL A 292 -4.18 -21.21 -6.36
N VAL A 293 -5.26 -20.43 -6.23
CA VAL A 293 -5.57 -19.35 -7.18
C VAL A 293 -4.50 -18.25 -7.17
N PRO A 294 -4.04 -17.72 -6.02
CA PRO A 294 -2.93 -16.79 -5.98
C PRO A 294 -1.63 -17.39 -6.56
N LEU A 295 -1.32 -18.64 -6.23
CA LEU A 295 -0.16 -19.33 -6.79
C LEU A 295 -0.23 -19.39 -8.32
N LEU A 296 -1.35 -19.82 -8.90
CA LEU A 296 -1.54 -19.88 -10.35
C LEU A 296 -1.45 -18.51 -11.02
N ARG A 297 -1.94 -17.45 -10.36
CA ARG A 297 -1.81 -16.08 -10.88
C ARG A 297 -0.36 -15.65 -11.01
N THR A 298 0.49 -15.99 -10.04
CA THR A 298 1.93 -15.68 -10.13
C THR A 298 2.67 -16.44 -11.23
N TRP A 299 2.09 -17.55 -11.73
CA TRP A 299 2.65 -18.29 -12.86
C TRP A 299 2.15 -17.76 -14.20
N ARG A 300 0.88 -17.35 -14.28
CA ARG A 300 0.28 -16.78 -15.50
C ARG A 300 0.78 -15.38 -15.79
N HIS A 301 0.96 -14.60 -14.74
CA HIS A 301 1.65 -13.33 -14.79
C HIS A 301 2.93 -13.57 -14.02
N PRO A 302 3.99 -14.10 -14.69
CA PRO A 302 5.31 -14.07 -14.10
C PRO A 302 5.47 -12.65 -13.62
N LEU A 303 5.57 -12.46 -12.30
CA LEU A 303 5.88 -11.16 -11.74
C LEU A 303 6.98 -10.61 -12.62
N PRO A 304 6.84 -9.38 -13.16
CA PRO A 304 7.85 -8.80 -14.02
C PRO A 304 9.14 -9.11 -13.31
N ARG A 305 9.94 -10.03 -13.87
CA ARG A 305 11.19 -10.39 -13.22
C ARG A 305 11.83 -9.02 -13.14
N TYR A 306 12.04 -8.54 -11.93
CA TYR A 306 12.82 -7.36 -11.73
C TYR A 306 14.17 -7.85 -12.23
N ILE A 307 14.42 -7.68 -13.52
CA ILE A 307 15.65 -8.06 -14.21
C ILE A 307 16.62 -7.01 -13.69
N GLY A 308 17.04 -7.20 -12.44
CA GLY A 308 18.21 -6.55 -11.92
C GLY A 308 19.35 -6.97 -12.82
N GLY A 309 19.82 -6.03 -13.64
CA GLY A 309 21.17 -6.09 -14.18
C GLY A 309 21.34 -6.04 -15.70
N HIS A 310 20.34 -6.31 -16.54
CA HIS A 310 20.58 -6.32 -18.00
C HIS A 310 19.40 -5.83 -18.86
N GLN A 311 18.90 -4.63 -18.57
CA GLN A 311 18.21 -3.84 -19.59
C GLN A 311 19.21 -2.83 -20.17
N HIS A 312 20.14 -3.30 -21.00
CA HIS A 312 21.07 -2.40 -21.70
C HIS A 312 20.57 -1.97 -23.08
N ASN A 313 19.42 -2.43 -23.61
CA ASN A 313 19.03 -2.05 -24.99
C ASN A 313 17.53 -2.03 -25.33
N GLN A 314 16.61 -2.04 -24.35
CA GLN A 314 15.26 -1.53 -24.62
C GLN A 314 15.23 -0.07 -24.22
N THR A 315 15.76 0.77 -25.11
CA THR A 315 15.49 2.20 -25.15
C THR A 315 13.98 2.40 -25.29
N ILE A 316 13.26 2.42 -24.16
CA ILE A 316 12.17 3.39 -24.03
C ILE A 316 12.85 4.72 -24.36
N PRO A 317 12.44 5.44 -25.43
CA PRO A 317 13.16 6.61 -25.90
C PRO A 317 13.24 7.65 -24.78
N LEU A 318 14.39 7.68 -24.10
CA LEU A 318 14.76 8.65 -23.08
C LEU A 318 14.81 10.08 -23.65
N HIS A 319 14.77 10.23 -24.98
CA HIS A 319 14.58 11.50 -25.67
C HIS A 319 13.22 12.19 -25.39
N LEU A 320 12.29 11.54 -24.69
CA LEU A 320 11.02 12.14 -24.27
C LEU A 320 11.03 12.70 -22.84
N ILE A 321 12.13 12.55 -22.09
CA ILE A 321 12.31 13.21 -20.80
C ILE A 321 13.21 14.42 -21.05
N GLY A 322 12.56 15.57 -21.31
CA GLY A 322 13.25 16.84 -21.50
C GLY A 322 14.17 17.15 -20.33
N SER A 323 15.45 17.33 -20.64
CA SER A 323 16.44 18.00 -19.82
C SER A 323 16.02 19.44 -19.53
N ASP A 324 16.14 19.83 -18.26
CA ASP A 324 16.23 21.19 -17.71
C ASP A 324 15.11 22.21 -18.02
N PRO A 325 14.17 22.42 -17.07
CA PRO A 325 13.33 23.62 -17.06
C PRO A 325 14.04 24.88 -16.49
N CYS A 326 15.36 24.85 -16.27
CA CYS A 326 16.10 25.99 -15.70
C CYS A 326 16.88 26.85 -16.73
N SER A 327 16.83 26.54 -18.02
CA SER A 327 17.73 27.16 -19.01
C SER A 327 17.13 28.19 -19.98
N SER A 328 15.83 28.55 -19.88
CA SER A 328 15.23 29.50 -20.82
C SER A 328 14.85 30.84 -20.18
N VAL A 329 15.83 31.77 -20.12
CA VAL A 329 15.57 33.21 -20.09
C VAL A 329 15.77 33.71 -21.53
N GLU A 330 14.69 33.76 -22.31
CA GLU A 330 14.69 34.44 -23.61
C GLU A 330 13.73 35.64 -23.59
N THR A 331 14.30 36.75 -24.02
CA THR A 331 13.76 38.09 -24.19
C THR A 331 12.52 38.14 -25.09
N LEU A 332 11.43 38.71 -24.57
CA LEU A 332 10.18 38.96 -25.29
C LEU A 332 10.36 40.14 -26.26
N GLY A 333 10.39 39.86 -27.57
CA GLY A 333 10.27 40.84 -28.66
C GLY A 333 8.86 40.83 -29.25
N SER A 334 8.30 42.02 -29.42
CA SER A 334 6.98 42.32 -29.99
C SER A 334 6.82 41.88 -31.45
N ASN A 335 5.61 41.47 -31.87
CA ASN A 335 4.84 42.11 -32.95
C ASN A 335 3.52 41.37 -33.32
N THR A 336 2.43 42.15 -33.18
CA THR A 336 1.23 42.34 -34.03
C THR A 336 0.52 41.20 -34.81
N PRO A 337 -0.83 41.20 -34.82
CA PRO A 337 -1.66 40.21 -35.52
C PRO A 337 -2.11 40.71 -36.90
N SER A 338 -2.43 39.78 -37.81
CA SER A 338 -3.24 40.07 -39.00
C SER A 338 -4.31 39.01 -39.23
N SER A 339 -5.47 39.54 -39.54
CA SER A 339 -6.79 38.95 -39.72
C SER A 339 -7.05 38.56 -41.18
N LEU A 340 -7.95 37.58 -41.41
CA LEU A 340 -9.16 37.64 -42.27
C LEU A 340 -9.51 36.30 -42.97
N SER A 341 -10.81 36.03 -42.88
CA SER A 341 -11.71 34.96 -43.34
C SER A 341 -11.81 34.78 -44.89
N PRO A 342 -12.92 34.25 -45.48
CA PRO A 342 -13.62 32.95 -45.38
C PRO A 342 -13.92 32.31 -46.78
N ALA A 343 -14.54 31.11 -46.83
CA ALA A 343 -15.65 30.67 -47.73
C ALA A 343 -15.63 29.14 -47.91
N LEU A 344 -16.62 28.37 -47.44
CA LEU A 344 -17.93 28.09 -48.04
C LEU A 344 -17.88 27.23 -49.33
N SER A 345 -18.20 25.94 -49.22
CA SER A 345 -18.99 25.24 -50.26
C SER A 345 -19.80 24.10 -49.65
N LYS A 346 -21.11 24.18 -49.90
CA LYS A 346 -22.14 23.16 -49.68
C LYS A 346 -22.02 22.11 -50.77
N SER A 347 -22.21 20.82 -50.46
CA SER A 347 -22.81 19.88 -51.41
C SER A 347 -23.35 18.62 -50.75
N ALA A 348 -24.65 18.40 -50.99
CA ALA A 348 -25.36 17.14 -51.16
C ALA A 348 -25.26 16.03 -50.11
N SER A 349 -26.35 15.90 -49.36
CA SER A 349 -26.81 14.68 -48.70
C SER A 349 -27.35 13.66 -49.72
N PRO A 350 -27.19 12.35 -49.42
CA PRO A 350 -28.22 11.38 -49.78
C PRO A 350 -28.64 10.48 -48.60
N ILE A 351 -29.96 10.44 -48.39
CA ILE A 351 -30.82 9.28 -48.07
C ILE A 351 -30.39 8.35 -46.91
N PRO A 352 -31.18 8.27 -45.81
CA PRO A 352 -30.91 7.35 -44.71
C PRO A 352 -31.33 5.91 -45.07
N SER A 353 -30.36 5.05 -45.35
CA SER A 353 -30.56 3.60 -45.35
C SER A 353 -30.67 3.08 -43.92
N ALA A 354 -31.71 2.29 -43.67
CA ALA A 354 -32.09 1.69 -42.38
C ALA A 354 -30.91 1.01 -41.63
N PRO A 355 -30.86 1.13 -40.29
CA PRO A 355 -29.81 0.50 -39.50
C PRO A 355 -30.04 -1.02 -39.41
N SER A 356 -29.11 -1.78 -40.00
CA SER A 356 -28.99 -3.22 -39.84
C SER A 356 -28.74 -3.59 -38.37
N LEU A 357 -29.73 -4.24 -37.75
CA LEU A 357 -29.82 -4.60 -36.33
C LEU A 357 -28.95 -5.81 -35.92
N HIS A 358 -27.79 -6.03 -36.56
CA HIS A 358 -26.92 -7.18 -36.29
C HIS A 358 -25.41 -6.85 -36.25
N ALA A 359 -25.04 -5.68 -35.74
CA ALA A 359 -23.70 -5.49 -35.17
C ALA A 359 -23.74 -5.97 -33.72
N ARG A 360 -23.40 -7.25 -33.49
CA ARG A 360 -22.92 -7.69 -32.17
C ARG A 360 -21.71 -6.82 -31.84
N SER A 361 -21.94 -5.77 -31.08
CA SER A 361 -20.92 -4.99 -30.38
C SER A 361 -20.11 -5.96 -29.53
N ALA A 362 -19.06 -6.53 -30.12
CA ALA A 362 -17.87 -6.88 -29.38
C ALA A 362 -17.42 -5.56 -28.77
N SER A 363 -17.85 -5.29 -27.53
CA SER A 363 -17.33 -4.21 -26.73
C SER A 363 -15.84 -4.50 -26.59
N ALA A 364 -15.04 -4.01 -27.54
CA ALA A 364 -13.60 -3.99 -27.41
C ALA A 364 -13.36 -3.35 -26.05
N SER A 365 -12.92 -4.16 -25.09
CA SER A 365 -12.64 -3.68 -23.76
C SER A 365 -11.61 -2.60 -23.95
N HIS A 366 -12.02 -1.34 -23.86
CA HIS A 366 -11.14 -0.22 -24.09
C HIS A 366 -10.02 -0.37 -23.06
N GLY A 367 -8.85 -0.80 -23.55
CA GLY A 367 -7.67 -0.90 -22.73
C GLY A 367 -7.38 0.50 -22.20
N PHE A 368 -6.88 0.57 -20.97
CA PHE A 368 -6.25 1.80 -20.49
C PHE A 368 -4.81 1.80 -21.00
N HIS A 369 -4.32 2.98 -21.38
CA HIS A 369 -2.94 3.18 -21.81
C HIS A 369 -2.16 3.96 -20.76
N TRP A 370 -0.82 3.91 -20.85
CA TRP A 370 0.06 4.70 -20.00
C TRP A 370 -0.21 6.21 -20.12
N GLU A 371 -0.63 6.67 -21.30
CA GLU A 371 -1.02 8.05 -21.57
C GLU A 371 -2.24 8.49 -20.76
N ASP A 372 -3.23 7.61 -20.58
CA ASP A 372 -4.41 7.88 -19.73
C ASP A 372 -4.01 8.03 -18.27
N PHE A 373 -3.03 7.24 -17.83
CA PHE A 373 -2.46 7.34 -16.49
C PHE A 373 -1.69 8.64 -16.31
N CYS A 374 -0.80 8.99 -17.24
CA CYS A 374 -0.09 10.27 -17.22
C CYS A 374 -1.04 11.46 -17.22
N ARG A 375 -2.13 11.40 -18.00
CA ARG A 375 -3.19 12.43 -17.99
C ARG A 375 -3.87 12.53 -16.62
N THR A 376 -4.22 11.39 -16.03
CA THR A 376 -4.84 11.31 -14.69
C THR A 376 -3.93 11.89 -13.62
N VAL A 377 -2.65 11.54 -13.63
CA VAL A 377 -1.65 12.05 -12.66
C VAL A 377 -1.33 13.51 -12.93
N GLY A 378 -1.34 13.94 -14.19
CA GLY A 378 -1.12 15.32 -14.63
C GLY A 378 -2.29 16.27 -14.41
N ASN A 379 -3.47 15.78 -14.04
CA ASN A 379 -4.65 16.58 -13.75
C ASN A 379 -4.95 16.57 -12.25
N THR A 380 -4.91 17.74 -11.59
CA THR A 380 -5.11 17.87 -10.13
C THR A 380 -6.41 17.25 -9.62
N ALA A 381 -7.52 17.40 -10.36
CA ALA A 381 -8.81 16.87 -9.95
C ALA A 381 -8.89 15.35 -10.12
N GLU A 382 -8.36 14.82 -11.23
CA GLU A 382 -8.30 13.37 -11.46
C GLU A 382 -7.30 12.68 -10.53
N PHE A 383 -6.14 13.30 -10.29
CA PHE A 383 -5.16 12.81 -9.34
C PHE A 383 -5.70 12.78 -7.91
N SER A 384 -6.52 13.77 -7.52
CA SER A 384 -7.21 13.76 -6.21
C SER A 384 -8.17 12.57 -6.07
N ARG A 385 -8.90 12.22 -7.14
CA ARG A 385 -9.74 11.01 -7.17
C ARG A 385 -8.90 9.74 -7.13
N LEU A 386 -7.81 9.68 -7.89
CA LEU A 386 -6.87 8.56 -7.86
C LEU A 386 -6.24 8.39 -6.48
N LYS A 387 -5.89 9.47 -5.79
CA LYS A 387 -5.36 9.46 -4.41
C LYS A 387 -6.35 8.86 -3.43
N HIS A 388 -7.61 9.31 -3.48
CA HIS A 388 -8.68 8.73 -2.68
C HIS A 388 -8.91 7.25 -3.01
N TRP A 389 -8.71 6.84 -4.26
CA TRP A 389 -8.80 5.44 -4.64
C TRP A 389 -7.62 4.60 -4.15
N ALA A 390 -6.40 5.11 -4.31
CA ALA A 390 -5.15 4.46 -3.88
C ALA A 390 -5.17 4.22 -2.37
N SER A 391 -5.68 5.18 -1.61
CA SER A 391 -5.81 5.06 -0.17
C SER A 391 -6.80 4.01 0.28
N LEU A 392 -7.93 3.93 -0.40
CA LEU A 392 -8.90 2.87 -0.16
C LEU A 392 -8.31 1.51 -0.53
N SER A 393 -7.28 1.46 -1.37
CA SER A 393 -6.63 0.23 -1.85
C SER A 393 -5.35 -0.13 -1.10
N PHE A 394 -5.08 0.46 0.08
CA PHE A 394 -3.83 0.24 0.85
C PHE A 394 -2.56 0.58 0.06
N SER A 395 -2.61 1.67 -0.73
CA SER A 395 -1.48 2.18 -1.51
C SER A 395 -1.34 3.70 -1.37
N SER A 396 -1.71 4.23 -0.19
CA SER A 396 -1.63 5.67 0.13
C SER A 396 -0.19 6.18 0.11
N GLU A 397 0.77 5.32 0.42
CA GLU A 397 2.20 5.65 0.43
C GLU A 397 2.73 6.02 -0.96
N LEU A 398 2.21 5.38 -2.02
CA LEU A 398 2.64 5.64 -3.39
C LEU A 398 2.25 7.06 -3.82
N VAL A 399 0.99 7.45 -3.58
CA VAL A 399 0.49 8.78 -3.93
C VAL A 399 1.05 9.87 -3.02
N ALA A 400 1.24 9.59 -1.73
CA ALA A 400 1.88 10.53 -0.80
C ALA A 400 3.35 10.79 -1.17
N PHE A 401 4.07 9.74 -1.58
CA PHE A 401 5.43 9.89 -2.10
C PHE A 401 5.48 10.80 -3.32
N LEU A 402 4.58 10.64 -4.30
CA LEU A 402 4.57 11.49 -5.50
C LEU A 402 4.37 12.98 -5.16
N GLU A 403 3.41 13.28 -4.29
CA GLU A 403 3.15 14.65 -3.85
C GLU A 403 4.34 15.24 -3.09
N ASP A 404 4.87 14.51 -2.11
CA ASP A 404 5.98 14.98 -1.29
C ASP A 404 7.26 15.10 -2.13
N TYR A 405 7.45 14.26 -3.14
CA TYR A 405 8.58 14.34 -4.05
C TYR A 405 8.50 15.60 -4.94
N GLN A 406 7.32 15.91 -5.45
CA GLN A 406 7.10 17.15 -6.20
C GLN A 406 7.32 18.39 -5.33
N ARG A 407 6.84 18.37 -4.08
CA ARG A 407 7.09 19.44 -3.11
C ARG A 407 8.59 19.59 -2.81
N LEU A 408 9.29 18.47 -2.62
CA LEU A 408 10.74 18.45 -2.43
C LEU A 408 11.44 19.10 -3.62
N LYS A 409 11.12 18.71 -4.87
CA LYS A 409 11.68 19.34 -6.08
C LYS A 409 11.39 20.85 -6.15
N LYS A 410 10.13 21.25 -5.90
CA LYS A 410 9.71 22.67 -5.94
C LYS A 410 10.52 23.55 -4.98
N ARG A 411 11.00 22.99 -3.86
CA ARG A 411 11.78 23.73 -2.85
C ARG A 411 13.29 23.65 -3.08
N VAL A 412 13.78 22.46 -3.38
CA VAL A 412 15.21 22.19 -3.49
C VAL A 412 15.78 22.76 -4.78
N CYS A 413 15.09 22.65 -5.92
CA CYS A 413 15.63 23.11 -7.20
C CYS A 413 15.92 24.63 -7.23
N PRO A 414 14.99 25.53 -6.80
CA PRO A 414 15.29 26.95 -6.77
C PRO A 414 16.41 27.31 -5.79
N ALA A 415 16.48 26.63 -4.65
CA ALA A 415 17.54 26.85 -3.67
C ALA A 415 18.92 26.48 -4.24
N LEU A 416 19.02 25.32 -4.91
CA LEU A 416 20.25 24.90 -5.59
C LEU A 416 20.63 25.85 -6.73
N ALA A 417 19.64 26.29 -7.53
CA ALA A 417 19.88 27.26 -8.59
C ALA A 417 20.38 28.61 -8.04
N ALA A 418 19.83 29.07 -6.92
CA ALA A 418 20.28 30.28 -6.24
C ALA A 418 21.71 30.15 -5.70
N THR A 419 22.05 29.01 -5.07
CA THR A 419 23.42 28.74 -4.61
C THR A 419 24.40 28.68 -5.78
N ALA A 420 24.05 27.99 -6.87
CA ALA A 420 24.86 27.92 -8.08
C ALA A 420 25.09 29.31 -8.70
N ALA A 421 24.06 30.16 -8.74
CA ALA A 421 24.16 31.52 -9.26
C ALA A 421 25.05 32.40 -8.36
N ALA A 422 24.95 32.25 -7.03
CA ALA A 422 25.79 32.95 -6.08
C ALA A 422 27.27 32.54 -6.19
N GLU A 423 27.55 31.23 -6.30
CA GLU A 423 28.90 30.70 -6.53
C GLU A 423 29.48 31.19 -7.85
N ALA A 424 28.71 31.18 -8.93
CA ALA A 424 29.14 31.70 -10.23
C ALA A 424 29.46 33.21 -10.17
N THR A 425 28.64 33.99 -9.45
CA THR A 425 28.87 35.42 -9.25
C THR A 425 30.13 35.66 -8.42
N ALA A 426 30.34 34.92 -7.34
CA ALA A 426 31.55 34.99 -6.51
C ALA A 426 32.82 34.60 -7.30
N ALA A 427 32.74 33.55 -8.12
CA ALA A 427 33.85 33.14 -8.98
C ALA A 427 34.20 34.20 -10.03
N ASN A 428 33.20 34.86 -10.61
CA ASN A 428 33.42 35.96 -11.56
C ASN A 428 34.05 37.17 -10.87
N LEU A 429 33.59 37.54 -9.66
CA LEU A 429 34.19 38.62 -8.87
C LEU A 429 35.65 38.32 -8.47
N ALA A 430 35.94 37.07 -8.10
CA ALA A 430 37.31 36.64 -7.80
C ALA A 430 38.23 36.74 -9.03
N ARG A 431 37.74 36.36 -10.21
CA ARG A 431 38.50 36.52 -11.47
C ARG A 431 38.75 37.99 -11.80
N THR A 432 37.75 38.87 -11.65
CA THR A 432 37.94 40.30 -11.91
C THR A 432 38.91 40.97 -10.95
N ASN A 433 38.98 40.53 -9.69
CA ASN A 433 39.94 41.08 -8.72
C ASN A 433 41.38 40.58 -8.93
N LEU A 434 41.57 39.40 -9.52
CA LEU A 434 42.90 38.89 -9.89
C LEU A 434 43.46 39.54 -11.17
N GLN A 435 42.63 40.25 -11.93
CA GLN A 435 43.04 41.01 -13.12
C GLN A 435 43.29 42.49 -12.80
N TRP A 436 43.66 42.81 -11.56
CA TRP A 436 44.32 44.08 -11.23
C TRP A 436 45.78 44.01 -11.67
N ASP A 437 46.09 44.71 -12.76
CA ASP A 437 47.44 44.84 -13.32
C ASP A 437 48.30 45.75 -12.42
N PRO A 438 49.37 45.24 -11.78
CA PRO A 438 50.25 46.05 -10.93
C PRO A 438 51.16 47.02 -11.72
N THR A 439 51.03 47.14 -13.03
CA THR A 439 51.94 47.97 -13.86
C THR A 439 51.53 49.44 -14.05
N VAL A 440 50.49 49.94 -13.37
CA VAL A 440 50.14 51.38 -13.37
C VAL A 440 50.48 52.02 -12.02
N ILE A 441 51.77 52.05 -11.69
CA ILE A 441 52.34 53.07 -10.80
C ILE A 441 53.54 53.65 -11.56
N ASP A 442 53.29 54.72 -12.32
CA ASP A 442 54.36 55.59 -12.78
C ASP A 442 54.00 57.07 -12.57
N GLU A 443 55.06 57.84 -12.40
CA GLU A 443 55.20 59.10 -11.68
C GLU A 443 54.16 60.22 -11.92
N THR A 444 53.65 60.80 -10.83
CA THR A 444 53.50 62.27 -10.74
C THR A 444 54.05 62.80 -9.41
N LYS A 445 55.25 63.38 -9.51
CA LYS A 445 55.86 64.29 -8.52
C LYS A 445 55.06 65.60 -8.42
N SER A 446 55.31 66.32 -7.31
CA SER A 446 54.75 67.61 -6.87
C SER A 446 53.44 67.48 -6.07
N GLY A 447 53.35 67.65 -4.75
CA GLY A 447 54.21 68.35 -3.80
C GLY A 447 53.40 69.42 -3.07
N ARG A 448 52.85 69.12 -1.89
CA ARG A 448 52.67 70.07 -0.76
C ARG A 448 52.04 69.40 0.48
N PHE A 449 52.82 69.40 1.56
CA PHE A 449 52.44 69.65 2.96
C PHE A 449 50.95 69.63 3.31
N VAL A 450 50.54 68.76 4.25
CA VAL A 450 50.10 69.13 5.61
C VAL A 450 50.40 67.96 6.56
N ARG A 451 50.95 68.34 7.72
CA ARG A 451 51.41 67.54 8.86
C ARG A 451 50.25 67.40 9.86
N ASP A 452 50.36 66.43 10.76
CA ASP A 452 49.45 66.11 11.89
C ASP A 452 48.36 65.11 11.48
N GLN A 453 48.09 64.01 12.18
CA GLN A 453 48.19 63.77 13.62
C GLN A 453 48.13 62.23 13.83
N TYR A 454 49.23 61.63 14.32
CA TYR A 454 49.21 60.26 14.85
C TYR A 454 49.15 60.38 16.37
N ARG A 455 48.06 59.90 16.97
CA ARG A 455 47.98 59.66 18.41
C ARG A 455 47.72 58.16 18.63
N SER A 456 48.75 57.51 19.14
CA SER A 456 48.72 56.18 19.73
C SER A 456 47.78 56.14 20.92
N VAL A 457 47.01 55.06 21.06
CA VAL A 457 46.48 54.61 22.35
C VAL A 457 46.60 53.09 22.41
N ASP A 458 47.41 52.67 23.39
CA ASP A 458 47.64 51.31 23.84
C ASP A 458 46.47 50.77 24.67
N LEU A 459 46.41 49.44 24.76
CA LEU A 459 45.49 48.62 25.53
C LEU A 459 45.48 48.91 27.04
N THR A 460 44.31 48.88 27.69
CA THR A 460 44.04 48.15 28.97
C THR A 460 42.55 48.28 29.40
N ASN A 461 41.96 47.15 29.85
CA ASN A 461 40.65 46.96 30.53
C ASN A 461 40.61 47.61 31.96
N PRO A 462 39.51 47.60 32.78
CA PRO A 462 38.14 47.03 32.66
C PRO A 462 36.97 47.96 33.14
N GLU A 463 35.74 47.43 33.11
CA GLU A 463 34.54 47.77 33.93
C GLU A 463 34.09 49.25 34.06
N THR A 464 32.91 49.58 33.48
CA THR A 464 31.69 49.93 34.24
C THR A 464 30.50 50.27 33.34
N ALA A 465 29.32 49.92 33.86
CA ALA A 465 27.95 50.17 33.43
C ALA A 465 27.67 51.43 32.58
N LEU A 466 26.77 51.29 31.59
CA LEU A 466 25.45 51.93 31.68
C LEU A 466 24.47 51.34 30.67
N THR A 467 23.31 50.98 31.20
CA THR A 467 22.05 50.69 30.53
C THR A 467 21.62 51.83 29.61
N THR A 468 21.22 51.52 28.37
CA THR A 468 20.37 52.41 27.59
C THR A 468 19.38 51.61 26.75
N SER A 469 18.12 51.91 27.01
CA SER A 469 16.89 51.34 26.51
C SER A 469 16.72 51.49 24.98
N ALA A 470 16.39 50.38 24.32
CA ALA A 470 15.83 50.37 22.97
C ALA A 470 14.30 50.61 23.02
N PRO A 471 13.71 51.28 22.00
CA PRO A 471 12.30 51.68 22.04
C PRO A 471 11.36 50.52 21.72
N MET A 472 10.37 50.40 22.60
CA MET A 472 9.18 49.55 22.53
C MET A 472 8.25 50.04 21.42
N TYR A 473 8.09 49.27 20.34
CA TYR A 473 6.97 49.46 19.41
C TYR A 473 5.73 48.77 19.96
N GLN A 474 4.79 49.61 20.40
CA GLN A 474 3.47 49.25 20.87
C GLN A 474 2.52 49.22 19.65
N THR A 475 2.05 48.03 19.25
CA THR A 475 0.96 47.92 18.27
C THR A 475 -0.35 47.67 19.02
N VAL A 476 -1.22 48.68 18.95
CA VAL A 476 -2.56 48.71 19.54
C VAL A 476 -3.46 47.71 18.80
N ALA A 477 -4.07 46.81 19.57
CA ALA A 477 -5.14 45.94 19.11
C ALA A 477 -6.45 46.75 19.01
N THR A 478 -7.00 46.86 17.81
CA THR A 478 -8.41 47.23 17.59
C THR A 478 -9.16 45.99 17.13
N ALA A 479 -10.09 45.55 17.97
CA ALA A 479 -11.04 44.50 17.69
C ALA A 479 -12.01 44.95 16.59
N ALA A 480 -11.97 44.26 15.44
CA ALA A 480 -13.02 44.31 14.44
C ALA A 480 -13.50 42.88 14.18
N SER A 481 -14.74 42.64 14.60
CA SER A 481 -15.58 41.48 14.29
C SER A 481 -15.61 41.23 12.77
N LEU A 482 -15.11 40.08 12.33
CA LEU A 482 -15.28 39.56 10.97
C LEU A 482 -15.67 38.06 11.04
N ASP A 483 -16.75 37.74 10.32
CA ASP A 483 -17.40 36.44 10.21
C ASP A 483 -16.43 35.28 9.87
N PRO A 484 -16.52 34.11 10.53
CA PRO A 484 -15.63 32.97 10.24
C PRO A 484 -16.13 32.02 9.14
N TRP A 485 -17.08 32.43 8.29
CA TRP A 485 -17.62 31.58 7.22
C TRP A 485 -17.75 32.34 5.89
N GLY A 486 -16.62 32.64 5.25
CA GLY A 486 -16.61 33.23 3.92
C GLY A 486 -15.29 33.00 3.19
N HIS A 487 -15.29 32.05 2.25
CA HIS A 487 -14.36 31.94 1.12
C HIS A 487 -12.85 31.68 1.38
N ASP A 488 -12.50 30.47 1.82
CA ASP A 488 -11.14 29.91 1.64
C ASP A 488 -11.14 28.66 0.73
N ALA A 489 -11.84 28.77 -0.40
CA ALA A 489 -11.75 27.80 -1.50
C ALA A 489 -10.75 28.23 -2.60
N GLN A 490 -10.03 29.35 -2.43
CA GLN A 490 -9.19 29.95 -3.48
C GLN A 490 -7.68 29.95 -3.22
N LEU A 491 -7.20 29.38 -2.10
CA LEU A 491 -5.76 29.26 -1.81
C LEU A 491 -5.26 27.81 -1.85
N MET A 492 -5.86 26.97 -2.69
CA MET A 492 -5.08 25.89 -3.30
C MET A 492 -4.24 26.54 -4.40
N GLU A 493 -2.98 26.86 -4.09
CA GLU A 493 -1.99 27.09 -5.14
C GLU A 493 -2.06 25.92 -6.12
N HIS A 494 -2.53 26.22 -7.33
CA HIS A 494 -2.45 25.31 -8.45
C HIS A 494 -0.98 24.86 -8.57
N PRO A 495 -0.69 23.55 -8.69
CA PRO A 495 0.64 23.14 -9.11
C PRO A 495 0.95 23.88 -10.41
N SER A 496 2.13 24.49 -10.52
CA SER A 496 2.52 25.29 -11.68
C SER A 496 2.18 24.53 -12.97
N PRO A 497 1.35 25.10 -13.87
CA PRO A 497 1.01 24.48 -15.15
C PRO A 497 2.25 24.06 -15.94
N ALA A 498 3.39 24.69 -15.71
CA ALA A 498 4.66 24.39 -16.35
C ALA A 498 5.16 22.96 -16.08
N TYR A 499 4.95 22.40 -14.88
CA TYR A 499 5.43 21.04 -14.57
C TYR A 499 4.43 19.95 -14.97
N MET A 500 3.13 20.23 -14.90
CA MET A 500 2.09 19.34 -15.45
C MET A 500 2.12 19.31 -16.98
N SER A 501 2.53 20.40 -17.62
CA SER A 501 2.88 20.45 -19.03
C SER A 501 4.06 19.52 -19.35
N ILE A 502 5.11 19.43 -18.50
CA ILE A 502 6.25 18.51 -18.72
C ILE A 502 5.85 17.03 -18.67
N LEU A 503 4.84 16.65 -17.87
CA LEU A 503 4.26 15.30 -17.91
C LEU A 503 3.30 15.09 -19.09
N GLY A 504 2.78 16.17 -19.70
CA GLY A 504 1.77 16.16 -20.77
C GLY A 504 2.26 16.50 -22.18
N THR A 505 3.47 17.05 -22.37
CA THR A 505 4.02 17.48 -23.66
C THR A 505 4.93 16.45 -24.33
N MET A 506 4.86 15.18 -23.90
CA MET A 506 5.34 14.05 -24.72
C MET A 506 4.43 13.84 -25.94
N ARG A 507 4.35 14.81 -26.85
CA ARG A 507 3.82 14.61 -28.21
C ARG A 507 4.98 14.15 -29.10
N PRO A 508 4.78 13.13 -29.96
CA PRO A 508 5.78 12.77 -30.95
C PRO A 508 5.88 13.91 -31.97
N VAL A 509 6.98 14.66 -31.95
CA VAL A 509 7.37 15.47 -33.09
C VAL A 509 7.82 14.49 -34.17
N ARG A 510 7.05 14.42 -35.25
CA ARG A 510 7.37 13.63 -36.44
C ARG A 510 8.61 14.29 -37.06
N SER A 511 9.77 13.67 -36.84
CA SER A 511 11.03 14.04 -37.48
C SER A 511 10.88 13.93 -38.99
N THR A 512 10.72 15.06 -39.67
CA THR A 512 11.09 15.18 -41.08
C THR A 512 12.61 15.21 -41.11
N SER A 513 13.20 14.12 -41.58
CA SER A 513 14.63 14.03 -41.85
C SER A 513 15.01 15.08 -42.90
N ASP A 514 15.74 16.10 -42.50
CA ASP A 514 16.55 16.86 -43.45
C ASP A 514 17.99 16.95 -42.96
N GLY A 515 18.89 16.56 -43.85
CA GLY A 515 20.29 16.25 -43.56
C GLY A 515 21.12 17.52 -43.46
N GLY A 516 21.24 18.06 -42.25
CA GLY A 516 22.15 19.17 -41.93
C GLY A 516 23.18 18.73 -40.88
N ARG A 517 24.42 18.49 -41.31
CA ARG A 517 25.54 18.09 -40.46
C ARG A 517 26.12 19.30 -39.72
N THR A 518 25.44 19.79 -38.70
CA THR A 518 25.98 20.77 -37.73
C THR A 518 26.65 20.04 -36.57
N ARG A 519 27.92 20.34 -36.31
CA ARG A 519 28.64 19.91 -35.11
C ARG A 519 27.90 20.47 -33.89
N SER A 520 27.23 19.61 -33.14
CA SER A 520 26.68 19.96 -31.83
C SER A 520 27.85 20.33 -30.91
N PRO A 521 27.78 21.46 -30.17
CA PRO A 521 28.76 21.76 -29.15
C PRO A 521 28.68 20.69 -28.06
N GLU A 522 29.84 20.12 -27.75
CA GLU A 522 30.05 19.18 -26.66
C GLU A 522 29.63 19.85 -25.34
N PRO A 523 28.76 19.23 -24.51
CA PRO A 523 28.32 19.85 -23.27
C PRO A 523 29.50 19.96 -22.30
N LEU A 524 29.99 21.18 -22.11
CA LEU A 524 31.02 21.60 -21.14
C LEU A 524 30.57 21.49 -19.67
N LEU A 525 29.70 20.54 -19.33
CA LEU A 525 29.13 20.34 -18.00
C LEU A 525 29.34 18.90 -17.51
N ALA A 526 30.61 18.54 -17.36
CA ALA A 526 31.00 17.40 -16.53
C ALA A 526 32.32 17.76 -15.83
N ASN A 527 32.26 18.74 -14.92
CA ASN A 527 33.31 18.88 -13.92
C ASN A 527 32.88 18.14 -12.66
N PRO A 528 33.26 16.86 -12.47
CA PRO A 528 32.82 16.03 -11.35
C PRO A 528 33.37 16.46 -9.96
N GLN A 529 34.07 17.60 -9.88
CA GLN A 529 34.75 18.03 -8.65
C GLN A 529 34.09 19.19 -7.89
N MET A 530 33.03 19.80 -8.41
CA MET A 530 32.21 20.69 -7.59
C MET A 530 31.16 19.84 -6.87
N GLN A 531 31.55 19.29 -5.71
CA GLN A 531 30.59 18.82 -4.71
C GLN A 531 29.78 20.03 -4.26
N GLN A 532 28.71 20.32 -4.99
CA GLN A 532 27.80 21.42 -4.70
C GLN A 532 27.26 21.20 -3.29
N GLN A 533 27.65 22.06 -2.35
CA GLN A 533 27.18 21.95 -0.98
C GLN A 533 25.67 22.19 -0.99
N PHE A 534 24.91 21.18 -0.56
CA PHE A 534 23.47 21.31 -0.42
C PHE A 534 23.18 22.36 0.66
N PRO A 535 22.28 23.35 0.41
CA PRO A 535 21.86 24.26 1.46
C PRO A 535 21.34 23.47 2.66
N LEU A 536 21.78 23.84 3.88
CA LEU A 536 21.52 23.06 5.10
C LEU A 536 20.02 22.72 5.31
N GLY A 537 19.12 23.67 5.03
CA GLY A 537 17.67 23.44 5.11
C GLY A 537 17.15 22.42 4.08
N CYS A 538 17.76 22.35 2.90
CA CYS A 538 17.40 21.36 1.87
C CYS A 538 17.88 19.95 2.23
N GLU A 539 19.04 19.83 2.88
CA GLU A 539 19.57 18.55 3.38
C GLU A 539 18.61 17.90 4.40
N VAL A 540 18.08 18.69 5.35
CA VAL A 540 17.10 18.19 6.33
C VAL A 540 15.85 17.65 5.64
N MET A 541 15.32 18.38 4.65
CA MET A 541 14.16 17.93 3.86
C MET A 541 14.43 16.62 3.11
N VAL A 542 15.60 16.49 2.46
CA VAL A 542 16.02 15.27 1.74
C VAL A 542 16.16 14.09 2.70
N ARG A 543 16.79 14.27 3.86
CA ARG A 543 16.93 13.22 4.88
C ARG A 543 15.59 12.80 5.48
N ASN A 544 14.69 13.75 5.73
CA ASN A 544 13.34 13.45 6.21
C ASN A 544 12.53 12.68 5.16
N PHE A 545 12.65 13.05 3.88
CA PHE A 545 12.04 12.32 2.77
C PHE A 545 12.54 10.86 2.70
N TYR A 546 13.86 10.66 2.79
CA TYR A 546 14.48 9.33 2.86
C TYR A 546 13.96 8.51 4.06
N ARG A 547 13.97 9.08 5.27
CA ARG A 547 13.48 8.43 6.50
C ARG A 547 12.01 8.04 6.39
N ARG A 548 11.20 8.84 5.71
CA ARG A 548 9.75 8.60 5.55
C ARG A 548 9.43 7.52 4.53
N TYR A 549 10.10 7.49 3.38
CA TYR A 549 9.67 6.63 2.26
C TYR A 549 10.62 5.49 1.90
N ILE A 550 11.90 5.63 2.22
CA ILE A 550 12.95 4.69 1.76
C ILE A 550 13.46 3.82 2.92
N LEU A 551 13.62 4.40 4.12
CA LEU A 551 14.18 3.68 5.26
C LEU A 551 13.36 2.41 5.57
N PRO A 552 14.00 1.24 5.67
CA PRO A 552 13.33 0.02 6.09
C PRO A 552 12.64 0.22 7.44
N ASN A 553 11.42 -0.29 7.57
CA ASN A 553 10.55 -0.15 8.74
C ASN A 553 9.90 1.23 8.94
N SER A 554 10.08 2.17 8.02
CA SER A 554 9.28 3.40 8.05
C SER A 554 7.80 3.10 7.81
N ASP A 555 6.90 3.83 8.48
CA ASP A 555 5.46 3.65 8.33
C ASP A 555 4.99 3.85 6.89
N MET A 556 5.69 4.69 6.12
CA MET A 556 5.42 4.99 4.71
C MET A 556 6.44 4.35 3.78
N ALA A 557 7.19 3.34 4.24
CA ALA A 557 8.17 2.63 3.44
C ALA A 557 7.55 2.04 2.17
N LEU A 558 8.09 2.47 1.03
CA LEU A 558 7.68 2.04 -0.29
C LEU A 558 8.11 0.59 -0.55
N ASN A 559 7.35 -0.11 -1.39
CA ASN A 559 7.71 -1.46 -1.83
C ASN A 559 8.64 -1.40 -3.06
N LEU A 560 9.78 -0.73 -2.91
CA LEU A 560 10.81 -0.64 -3.96
C LEU A 560 11.65 -1.91 -3.99
N SER A 561 12.32 -2.18 -5.11
CA SER A 561 13.29 -3.27 -5.17
C SER A 561 14.42 -3.12 -4.15
N HIS A 562 14.93 -4.26 -3.67
CA HIS A 562 16.05 -4.27 -2.73
C HIS A 562 17.27 -3.53 -3.28
N GLN A 563 17.58 -3.71 -4.58
CA GLN A 563 18.68 -3.02 -5.24
C GLN A 563 18.50 -1.49 -5.17
N MET A 564 17.30 -0.99 -5.51
CA MET A 564 16.98 0.44 -5.44
C MET A 564 17.17 1.00 -4.03
N GLN A 565 16.63 0.31 -3.03
CA GLN A 565 16.76 0.71 -1.63
C GLN A 565 18.23 0.73 -1.19
N THR A 566 19.01 -0.30 -1.55
CA THR A 566 20.44 -0.35 -1.21
C THR A 566 21.24 0.76 -1.89
N THR A 567 20.94 1.09 -3.15
CA THR A 567 21.61 2.17 -3.87
C THR A 567 21.31 3.51 -3.22
N ILE A 568 20.04 3.82 -2.96
CA ILE A 568 19.65 5.08 -2.29
C ILE A 568 20.26 5.15 -0.89
N THR A 569 20.22 4.05 -0.13
CA THR A 569 20.79 4.00 1.23
C THR A 569 22.31 4.21 1.20
N ALA A 570 23.01 3.63 0.23
CA ALA A 570 24.45 3.80 0.08
C ALA A 570 24.81 5.23 -0.29
N GLU A 571 24.07 5.88 -1.20
CA GLU A 571 24.27 7.29 -1.53
C GLU A 571 23.97 8.22 -0.34
N MET A 572 22.90 7.93 0.41
CA MET A 572 22.59 8.66 1.64
C MET A 572 23.66 8.49 2.73
N ALA A 573 24.35 7.34 2.78
CA ALA A 573 25.41 7.07 3.75
C ALA A 573 26.76 7.71 3.38
N LYS A 574 26.98 8.05 2.11
CA LYS A 574 28.17 8.79 1.64
C LYS A 574 28.07 10.30 1.88
N ASP A 575 26.92 10.78 2.37
CA ASP A 575 26.56 12.20 2.44
C ASP A 575 26.63 12.94 1.08
N THR A 576 26.61 12.19 -0.03
CA THR A 576 26.56 12.74 -1.41
C THR A 576 25.11 13.01 -1.81
N LEU A 577 24.51 14.01 -1.15
CA LEU A 577 23.11 14.36 -1.38
C LEU A 577 22.93 15.03 -2.74
N HIS A 578 22.12 14.40 -3.59
CA HIS A 578 21.63 15.00 -4.83
C HIS A 578 20.16 14.64 -5.01
N LEU A 579 19.36 15.56 -5.54
CA LEU A 579 17.90 15.37 -5.65
C LEU A 579 17.52 14.20 -6.58
N SER A 580 18.38 13.88 -7.54
CA SER A 580 18.18 12.78 -8.49
C SER A 580 18.39 11.39 -7.89
N ILE A 581 18.87 11.25 -6.63
CA ILE A 581 18.92 9.93 -5.95
C ILE A 581 17.55 9.24 -5.91
N PHE A 582 16.47 10.02 -5.92
CA PHE A 582 15.11 9.49 -5.84
C PHE A 582 14.39 9.38 -7.20
N ASP A 583 14.98 9.82 -8.31
CA ASP A 583 14.31 9.79 -9.63
C ASP A 583 13.94 8.35 -10.04
N SER A 584 14.84 7.40 -9.77
CA SER A 584 14.61 5.98 -10.03
C SER A 584 13.49 5.40 -9.16
N ALA A 585 13.42 5.79 -7.89
CA ALA A 585 12.32 5.41 -7.00
C ALA A 585 10.99 6.03 -7.45
N HIS A 586 11.00 7.28 -7.91
CA HIS A 586 9.83 7.96 -8.45
C HIS A 586 9.27 7.26 -9.68
N HIS A 587 10.14 6.88 -10.62
CA HIS A 587 9.74 6.10 -11.78
C HIS A 587 9.12 4.74 -11.39
N GLU A 588 9.74 4.03 -10.45
CA GLU A 588 9.20 2.76 -9.94
C GLU A 588 7.84 2.93 -9.26
N VAL A 589 7.63 4.00 -8.48
CA VAL A 589 6.34 4.32 -7.85
C VAL A 589 5.25 4.60 -8.89
N LEU A 590 5.57 5.31 -9.98
CA LEU A 590 4.63 5.53 -11.08
C LEU A 590 4.23 4.21 -11.74
N ILE A 591 5.20 3.32 -11.99
CA ILE A 591 4.92 1.97 -12.53
C ILE A 591 4.04 1.18 -11.57
N LEU A 592 4.33 1.19 -10.27
CA LEU A 592 3.55 0.49 -9.25
C LEU A 592 2.10 0.99 -9.19
N LEU A 593 1.88 2.31 -9.30
CA LEU A 593 0.54 2.89 -9.37
C LEU A 593 -0.18 2.46 -10.65
N TYR A 594 0.49 2.55 -11.80
CA TYR A 594 -0.08 2.16 -13.08
C TYR A 594 -0.46 0.69 -13.16
N GLN A 595 0.36 -0.21 -12.60
CA GLN A 595 0.11 -1.64 -12.68
C GLN A 595 -0.93 -2.12 -11.66
N ASN A 596 -0.94 -1.55 -10.45
CA ASN A 596 -1.72 -2.12 -9.34
C ASN A 596 -2.98 -1.34 -8.97
N VAL A 597 -2.95 -0.01 -9.14
CA VAL A 597 -3.99 0.90 -8.65
C VAL A 597 -4.83 1.44 -9.80
N PHE A 598 -4.17 1.97 -10.83
CA PHE A 598 -4.81 2.62 -11.96
C PHE A 598 -5.82 1.75 -12.73
N PRO A 599 -5.59 0.45 -13.02
CA PRO A 599 -6.53 -0.35 -13.79
C PRO A 599 -7.89 -0.49 -13.07
N LYS A 600 -7.82 -0.62 -11.74
CA LYS A 600 -9.00 -0.75 -10.87
C LYS A 600 -9.75 0.57 -10.74
N TYR A 601 -9.00 1.67 -10.66
CA TYR A 601 -9.54 3.03 -10.67
C TYR A 601 -10.27 3.31 -11.99
N TRP A 602 -9.57 3.09 -13.11
CA TRP A 602 -10.06 3.35 -14.46
C TRP A 602 -11.35 2.61 -14.76
N HIS A 603 -11.39 1.30 -14.49
CA HIS A 603 -12.60 0.51 -14.71
C HIS A 603 -13.82 0.98 -13.91
N ARG A 604 -13.62 1.67 -12.77
CA ARG A 604 -14.72 2.21 -11.98
C ARG A 604 -15.16 3.58 -12.48
N GLU A 605 -14.23 4.52 -12.64
CA GLU A 605 -14.56 5.87 -13.10
C GLU A 605 -15.15 5.84 -14.51
N TRP A 606 -14.60 5.01 -15.40
CA TRP A 606 -15.16 4.80 -16.74
C TRP A 606 -16.61 4.32 -16.66
N ARG A 607 -16.92 3.34 -15.80
CA ARG A 607 -18.30 2.86 -15.63
C ARG A 607 -19.21 3.94 -15.04
N ALA A 608 -18.72 4.78 -14.14
CA ALA A 608 -19.51 5.84 -13.53
C ALA A 608 -19.84 6.96 -14.53
N GLY A 609 -18.89 7.33 -15.40
CA GLY A 609 -19.06 8.39 -16.39
C GLY A 609 -20.00 8.04 -17.55
N TYR A 610 -20.28 6.77 -17.81
CA TYR A 610 -21.27 6.34 -18.81
C TYR A 610 -22.71 6.25 -18.26
N SER A 611 -22.88 6.33 -16.94
CA SER A 611 -24.19 6.27 -16.29
C SER A 611 -24.81 7.65 -16.02
N THR A 612 -24.11 8.72 -16.40
CA THR A 612 -24.58 10.11 -16.41
C THR A 612 -24.73 10.57 -17.84
#